data_AF-X1SCA0-F1
#
_entry.id   AF-X1SCA0-F1
#
_cell.length_a   1.000
_cell.length_b   1.000
_cell.length_c   1.000
_cell.angle_alpha   90.00
_cell.angle_beta   90.00
_cell.angle_gamma   90.00
#
_symmetry.space_group_name_H-M   'P 1'
#
loop_
_entity.id
_entity.type
_entity.pdbx_description
1 polymer ?
#
loop_
_entity_poly.entity_id
_entity_poly.type
_entity_poly.pdbx_seq_one_letter_code
_entity_poly.pdbx_strand_id
1 'polypeptide(L)'
;EWDKYACKIYRKNFGEGELYEGDIRKISAESIPDHGLLTAGFPCQAFSIAGKRKGFNDTRGTLFFEICRIAEVKKPRLLLLENVKGLLNHKKGDTFR
;
A
#
# COMPACT_ATOMS: atom_id res chain seq x y z
N GLU A 1 0.22 -9.34 -1.44
CA GLU A 1 0.22 -9.10 -2.91
C GLU A 1 -1.01 -9.77 -3.49
N TRP A 2 -1.73 -9.15 -4.42
CA TRP A 2 -2.95 -9.73 -5.01
C TRP A 2 -2.77 -10.22 -6.45
N ASP A 3 -1.71 -9.78 -7.14
CA ASP A 3 -1.42 -10.19 -8.50
C ASP A 3 -0.77 -11.57 -8.49
N LYS A 4 -1.42 -12.51 -9.16
CA LYS A 4 -1.01 -13.91 -9.22
C LYS A 4 0.41 -14.09 -9.77
N TYR A 5 0.82 -13.28 -10.75
CA TYR A 5 2.12 -13.40 -11.39
C TYR A 5 3.23 -12.85 -10.49
N ALA A 6 2.99 -11.72 -9.83
CA ALA A 6 3.88 -11.17 -8.81
C ALA A 6 4.07 -12.16 -7.66
N CYS A 7 2.98 -12.77 -7.17
CA CYS A 7 3.04 -13.80 -6.12
C CYS A 7 3.91 -15.00 -6.53
N LYS A 8 3.75 -15.48 -7.77
CA LYS A 8 4.55 -16.59 -8.32
C LYS A 8 6.05 -16.27 -8.33
N ILE A 9 6.42 -15.06 -8.75
CA ILE A 9 7.82 -14.63 -8.78
C ILE A 9 8.35 -14.44 -7.36
N TYR A 10 7.56 -13.87 -6.44
CA TYR A 10 7.98 -13.66 -5.07
C TYR A 10 8.30 -14.99 -4.37
N ARG A 11 7.38 -15.96 -4.42
CA ARG A 11 7.60 -17.31 -3.85
C ARG A 11 8.81 -18.02 -4.44
N LYS A 12 9.05 -17.88 -5.74
CA LYS A 12 10.22 -18.46 -6.41
C LYS A 12 11.54 -17.95 -5.80
N ASN A 13 11.59 -16.70 -5.33
CA ASN A 13 12.81 -16.09 -4.81
C ASN A 13 12.91 -16.10 -3.28
N PHE A 14 11.78 -16.13 -2.56
CA PHE A 14 11.73 -15.94 -1.10
C PHE A 14 11.03 -17.09 -0.32
N GLY A 15 10.43 -18.06 -1.01
CA GLY A 15 9.74 -19.21 -0.38
C GLY A 15 8.23 -19.01 -0.13
N GLU A 16 7.57 -20.05 0.39
CA GLU A 16 6.10 -20.11 0.54
C GLU A 16 5.54 -19.51 1.84
N GLY A 17 6.39 -19.18 2.83
CA GLY A 17 5.95 -18.67 4.14
C GLY A 17 5.92 -17.15 4.28
N GLU A 18 6.58 -16.43 3.38
CA GLU A 18 6.81 -14.98 3.48
C GLU A 18 5.72 -14.14 2.80
N LEU A 19 4.76 -14.80 2.14
CA LEU A 19 3.79 -14.14 1.27
C LEU A 19 2.35 -14.46 1.64
N TYR A 20 1.58 -13.42 1.94
CA TYR A 20 0.13 -13.47 1.83
C TYR A 20 -0.32 -13.06 0.42
N GLU A 21 -0.93 -14.02 -0.30
CA GLU A 21 -1.58 -13.78 -1.59
C GLU A 21 -3.05 -13.41 -1.39
N GLY A 22 -3.40 -12.17 -1.71
CA GLY A 22 -4.76 -11.67 -1.62
C GLY A 22 -4.86 -10.16 -1.54
N ASP A 23 -6.11 -9.70 -1.51
CA ASP A 23 -6.48 -8.30 -1.36
C ASP A 23 -6.35 -7.85 0.10
N ILE A 24 -5.48 -6.88 0.37
CA ILE A 24 -5.18 -6.36 1.72
C ILE A 24 -6.43 -5.83 2.45
N ARG A 25 -7.45 -5.37 1.71
CA ARG A 25 -8.73 -4.89 2.26
C ARG A 25 -9.53 -5.98 2.96
N LYS A 26 -9.23 -7.25 2.66
CA LYS A 26 -9.90 -8.42 3.25
C LYS A 26 -9.13 -9.01 4.44
N ILE A 27 -7.97 -8.44 4.77
CA ILE A 27 -7.09 -8.95 5.83
C ILE A 27 -7.31 -8.12 7.09
N SER A 28 -7.67 -8.79 8.18
CA SER A 28 -7.74 -8.19 9.51
C SER A 28 -6.36 -7.66 9.90
N ALA A 29 -6.30 -6.45 10.47
CA ALA A 29 -5.01 -5.88 10.86
C ALA A 29 -4.41 -6.70 12.01
N GLU A 30 -5.26 -7.25 12.88
CA GLU A 30 -4.91 -8.06 14.04
C GLU A 30 -4.15 -9.33 13.64
N SER A 31 -4.49 -9.95 12.50
CA SER A 31 -3.84 -11.18 12.02
C SER A 31 -2.44 -10.96 11.43
N ILE A 32 -2.03 -9.71 11.18
CA ILE A 32 -0.69 -9.41 10.68
C ILE A 32 0.32 -9.55 11.82
N PRO A 33 1.49 -10.17 11.65
CA PRO A 33 2.50 -10.24 12.71
C PRO A 33 2.93 -8.85 13.19
N ASP A 34 3.30 -8.75 14.47
CA ASP A 34 3.90 -7.51 14.99
C ASP A 34 5.25 -7.25 14.32
N HIS A 35 5.53 -6.00 14.00
CA HIS A 35 6.70 -5.61 13.22
C HIS A 35 7.20 -4.22 13.60
N GLY A 36 8.52 -4.01 13.52
CA GLY A 36 9.14 -2.73 13.82
C GLY A 36 9.13 -1.73 12.65
N LEU A 37 9.03 -2.23 11.42
CA LEU A 37 9.05 -1.44 10.18
C LEU A 37 7.93 -1.91 9.27
N LEU A 38 7.09 -0.97 8.82
CA LEU A 38 6.11 -1.20 7.76
C LEU A 38 6.59 -0.51 6.49
N THR A 39 6.79 -1.29 5.43
CA THR A 39 7.13 -0.78 4.09
C THR A 39 5.94 -0.91 3.15
N ALA A 40 5.62 0.13 2.37
CA ALA A 40 4.55 0.02 1.37
C ALA A 40 4.76 0.94 0.17
N GLY A 41 4.78 0.34 -1.03
CA GLY A 41 4.61 1.05 -2.31
C GLY A 41 3.16 0.90 -2.77
N PHE A 42 2.34 1.94 -2.59
CA PHE A 42 0.90 1.85 -2.85
C PHE A 42 0.53 2.42 -4.22
N PRO A 43 -0.55 1.95 -4.87
CA PRO A 43 -0.79 2.24 -6.28
C PRO A 43 -0.85 3.73 -6.61
N CYS A 44 0.04 4.15 -7.51
CA CYS A 44 0.22 5.56 -7.87
C CYS A 44 -0.73 6.05 -8.96
N GLN A 45 -1.54 5.18 -9.58
CA GLN A 45 -2.36 5.55 -10.76
C GLN A 45 -3.45 6.58 -10.41
N ALA A 46 -3.89 6.63 -9.15
CA ALA A 46 -4.83 7.64 -8.65
C ALA A 46 -4.21 9.05 -8.62
N PHE A 47 -2.88 9.16 -8.54
CA PHE A 47 -2.12 10.40 -8.34
C PHE A 47 -1.23 10.78 -9.53
N SER A 48 -0.99 9.84 -10.46
CA SER A 48 -0.17 10.04 -11.66
C SER A 48 -0.76 11.06 -12.63
N ILE A 49 0.12 11.86 -13.25
CA ILE A 49 -0.21 12.86 -14.28
C ILE A 49 -0.78 12.20 -15.54
N ALA A 50 -0.38 10.97 -15.85
CA ALA A 50 -0.88 10.21 -16.99
C ALA A 50 -2.28 9.57 -16.74
N GLY A 51 -2.82 9.69 -15.52
CA GLY A 51 -4.14 9.16 -15.14
C GLY A 51 -5.20 10.26 -14.96
N LYS A 52 -6.41 9.86 -14.55
CA LYS A 52 -7.55 10.79 -14.33
C LYS A 52 -7.42 11.65 -13.06
N ARG A 53 -6.33 11.52 -12.29
CA ARG A 53 -6.05 12.26 -11.03
C ARG A 53 -7.24 12.36 -10.08
N LYS A 54 -7.93 11.23 -9.87
CA LYS A 54 -9.09 11.15 -8.97
C LYS A 54 -8.68 11.04 -7.48
N GLY A 55 -7.40 10.84 -7.18
CA GLY A 55 -6.88 10.71 -5.83
C GLY A 55 -7.63 9.67 -5.00
N PHE A 56 -7.98 10.02 -3.77
CA PHE A 56 -8.74 9.16 -2.85
C PHE A 56 -10.16 8.81 -3.29
N ASN A 57 -10.72 9.48 -4.31
CA ASN A 57 -12.01 9.11 -4.90
C ASN A 57 -11.89 7.97 -5.93
N ASP A 58 -10.67 7.49 -6.20
CA ASP A 58 -10.43 6.24 -6.93
C ASP A 58 -10.34 5.10 -5.90
N THR A 59 -10.99 3.97 -6.17
CA THR A 59 -10.93 2.78 -5.30
C THR A 59 -9.49 2.31 -5.05
N ARG A 60 -8.55 2.62 -5.94
CA ARG A 60 -7.12 2.31 -5.78
C ARG A 60 -6.37 3.32 -4.89
N GLY A 61 -6.84 4.56 -4.81
CA GLY A 61 -6.29 5.58 -3.89
C GLY A 61 -6.59 5.27 -2.42
N THR A 62 -7.58 4.43 -2.15
CA THR A 62 -7.98 4.05 -0.78
C THR A 62 -6.97 3.13 -0.08
N LEU A 63 -6.01 2.53 -0.81
CA LEU A 63 -5.02 1.63 -0.23
C LEU A 63 -4.03 2.33 0.71
N PHE A 64 -3.91 3.66 0.63
CA PHE A 64 -3.21 4.42 1.66
C PHE A 64 -3.89 4.27 3.03
N PHE A 65 -5.22 4.28 3.09
CA PHE A 65 -5.96 4.11 4.34
C PHE A 65 -5.84 2.68 4.89
N GLU A 66 -5.63 1.67 4.04
CA GLU A 66 -5.30 0.32 4.52
C GLU A 66 -3.94 0.27 5.22
N ILE A 67 -2.96 1.05 4.75
CA ILE A 67 -1.67 1.21 5.45
C ILE A 67 -1.90 1.86 6.81
N CYS A 68 -2.70 2.93 6.87
CA CYS A 68 -3.04 3.60 8.13
C CYS A 68 -3.75 2.65 9.11
N ARG A 69 -4.73 1.87 8.63
CA ARG A 69 -5.46 0.86 9.43
C ARG A 69 -4.51 -0.15 10.06
N ILE A 70 -3.54 -0.65 9.30
CA ILE A 70 -2.55 -1.61 9.82
C ILE A 70 -1.62 -0.91 10.83
N ALA A 71 -1.14 0.29 10.51
CA ALA A 71 -0.24 1.04 11.38
C ALA A 71 -0.88 1.42 12.72
N GLU A 72 -2.18 1.72 12.74
CA GLU A 72 -2.93 2.06 13.96
C GLU A 72 -3.02 0.87 14.93
N VAL A 73 -3.24 -0.34 14.39
CA VAL A 73 -3.31 -1.58 15.19
C VAL A 73 -1.92 -2.08 15.57
N LYS A 74 -0.98 -2.13 14.63
CA LYS A 74 0.34 -2.75 14.82
C LYS A 74 1.40 -1.82 15.39
N LYS A 75 1.19 -0.52 15.31
CA LYS A 75 2.05 0.54 15.88
C LYS A 75 3.55 0.32 15.60
N PRO A 76 3.95 0.10 14.33
CA PRO A 76 5.35 -0.07 14.00
C PRO A 76 6.13 1.19 14.36
N ARG A 77 7.41 1.03 14.73
CA ARG A 77 8.29 2.16 15.07
C ARG A 77 8.59 3.03 13.84
N LEU A 78 8.61 2.43 12.65
CA LEU A 78 8.98 3.09 11.41
C LEU A 78 7.99 2.78 10.28
N LEU A 79 7.70 3.79 9.46
CA LEU A 79 6.97 3.66 8.20
C LEU A 79 7.90 4.08 7.04
N LEU A 80 8.01 3.26 6.01
CA LEU A 80 8.71 3.58 4.77
C LEU A 80 7.74 3.44 3.60
N LEU A 81 7.21 4.58 3.14
CA LEU A 81 6.17 4.63 2.11
C LEU A 81 6.74 5.18 0.80
N GLU A 82 6.45 4.50 -0.30
CA GLU A 82 6.86 4.91 -1.64
C GLU A 82 5.64 5.30 -2.48
N ASN A 83 5.76 6.41 -3.22
CA ASN A 83 4.82 6.81 -4.26
C ASN A 83 5.49 7.76 -5.26
N VAL A 84 4.79 8.08 -6.35
CA VAL A 84 5.26 9.01 -7.38
C VAL A 84 5.27 10.47 -6.90
N LYS A 85 6.16 11.29 -7.46
CA LYS A 85 6.24 12.75 -7.21
C LYS A 85 4.90 13.47 -7.37
N GLY A 86 4.01 12.95 -8.22
CA GLY A 86 2.66 13.49 -8.43
C GLY A 86 1.81 13.60 -7.17
N LEU A 87 2.09 12.79 -6.14
CA LEU A 87 1.43 12.84 -4.83
C LEU A 87 1.57 14.22 -4.18
N LEU A 88 2.76 14.83 -4.23
CA LEU A 88 3.05 16.13 -3.61
C LEU A 88 2.23 17.28 -4.21
N ASN A 89 1.90 17.17 -5.50
CA ASN A 89 1.22 18.23 -6.25
C ASN A 89 -0.25 17.92 -6.52
N HIS A 90 -0.76 16.79 -6.03
CA HIS A 90 -2.15 16.39 -6.24
C HIS A 90 -3.09 17.30 -5.43
N LYS A 91 -4.16 17.80 -6.06
CA LYS A 91 -5.07 18.81 -5.50
C LYS A 91 -4.32 19.99 -4.83
N LYS A 92 -3.37 20.61 -5.55
CA LYS A 92 -2.55 21.73 -5.01
C LYS A 92 -1.84 21.40 -3.68
N GLY A 93 -1.51 20.12 -3.48
CA GLY A 93 -0.81 19.62 -2.29
C GLY A 93 -1.70 19.26 -1.11
N ASP A 94 -3.02 19.36 -1.23
CA ASP A 94 -3.95 19.00 -0.15
C ASP A 94 -3.97 17.49 0.15
N THR A 95 -3.57 16.66 -0.82
CA THR A 95 -3.53 15.19 -0.65
C THR A 95 -2.34 14.71 0.16
N PHE A 96 -1.28 15.51 0.23
CA PHE A 96 -0.07 15.17 0.99
C PHE A 96 -0.10 15.75 2.41
N ARG A 97 -0.90 16.78 2.65
CA ARG A 97 -1.08 17.43 3.95
C ARG A 97 -1.99 16.64 4.88
#